data_AF-A0A2D4TWA9-F1
#
_entry.id   AF-A0A2D4TWA9-F1
#
_cell.length_a   1.000
_cell.length_b   1.000
_cell.length_c   1.000
_cell.angle_alpha   90.00
_cell.angle_beta   90.00
_cell.angle_gamma   90.00
#
_symmetry.space_group_name_H-M   'P 1'
#
loop_
_entity.id
_entity.type
_entity.pdbx_description
1 polymer ?
#
loop_
_entity_poly.entity_id
_entity_poly.type
_entity_poly.pdbx_seq_one_letter_code
_entity_poly.pdbx_strand_id
1 'polypeptide(L)'
;MSTAISANSTRLNLIFMLYSAMFLVVFLLMIVRSPDGVRTSIESELKHAMVMLGTEEQHQLETRTKARFQSWIYDSGFYPGLYKALEPKRQTEGMAEWQSKGSFGFLSEGWIWRLLENFQLYAYQITHRLTLMEFWMLTMLPMMVAVIMTGYYTWRIKQYQLVAASTTHVRLWLKALWMVLFLFSVYLITPNIFGYYTIYAPPVLLVLVALSMSLILSNFSKQA
;
A
#
# COMPACT_ATOMS: atom_id res chain seq x y z
N MET A 1 3.52 -3.12 40.31
CA MET A 1 4.46 -3.30 39.18
C MET A 1 4.26 -2.15 38.21
N SER A 2 5.22 -1.23 38.16
CA SER A 2 5.17 -0.02 37.35
C SER A 2 5.42 -0.40 35.88
N THR A 3 4.39 -0.30 35.03
CA THR A 3 4.56 -0.32 33.58
C THR A 3 5.12 1.03 33.16
N ALA A 4 6.43 1.21 33.36
CA ALA A 4 7.22 2.16 32.61
C ALA A 4 7.23 1.70 31.15
N ILE A 5 6.16 2.03 30.41
CA ILE A 5 6.23 2.11 28.96
C ILE A 5 7.23 3.25 28.70
N SER A 6 8.48 2.84 28.52
CA SER A 6 9.63 3.67 28.19
C SER A 6 9.22 4.76 27.20
N ALA A 7 9.10 5.99 27.70
CA ALA A 7 8.76 7.20 26.99
C ALA A 7 9.94 7.70 26.14
N ASN A 8 10.55 6.80 25.37
CA ASN A 8 11.58 7.09 24.39
C ASN A 8 11.48 6.12 23.20
N SER A 9 10.26 5.78 22.78
CA SER A 9 10.07 5.25 21.44
C SER A 9 10.41 6.38 20.45
N THR A 10 11.61 6.33 19.87
CA THR A 10 12.00 7.20 18.77
C THR A 10 10.89 7.13 17.71
N ARG A 11 10.51 8.24 17.08
CA ARG A 11 9.41 8.30 16.08
C ARG A 11 9.52 7.19 15.02
N LEU A 12 10.75 6.80 14.72
CA LEU A 12 11.14 5.72 13.83
C LEU A 12 10.69 4.33 14.34
N ASN A 13 10.79 4.05 15.64
CA ASN A 13 10.30 2.81 16.25
C ASN A 13 8.78 2.71 16.16
N LEU A 14 8.06 3.82 16.31
CA LEU A 14 6.60 3.84 16.14
C LEU A 14 6.23 3.52 14.69
N ILE A 15 6.92 4.12 13.73
CA ILE A 15 6.74 3.84 12.30
C ILE A 15 7.00 2.35 12.02
N PHE A 16 8.10 1.78 12.52
CA PHE A 16 8.41 0.36 12.34
C PHE A 16 7.40 -0.56 13.00
N MET A 17 6.96 -0.25 14.22
CA MET A 17 5.93 -1.02 14.91
C MET A 17 4.64 -1.04 14.09
N LEU A 18 4.25 0.11 13.54
CA LEU A 18 3.05 0.26 12.75
C LEU A 18 3.15 -0.53 11.42
N TYR A 19 4.25 -0.41 10.68
CA TYR A 19 4.49 -1.23 9.49
C TYR A 19 4.56 -2.73 9.83
N SER A 20 5.20 -3.13 10.93
CA SER A 20 5.24 -4.54 11.34
C SER A 20 3.84 -5.09 11.66
N ALA A 21 2.99 -4.28 12.30
CA ALA A 21 1.61 -4.64 12.58
C ALA A 21 0.82 -4.80 11.27
N MET A 22 1.04 -3.91 10.30
CA MET A 22 0.44 -4.05 8.96
C MET A 22 0.90 -5.33 8.26
N PHE A 23 2.20 -5.61 8.24
CA PHE A 23 2.74 -6.84 7.65
C PHE A 23 2.15 -8.08 8.32
N LEU A 24 2.03 -8.06 9.64
CA LEU A 24 1.42 -9.16 10.40
C LEU A 24 -0.06 -9.33 10.06
N VAL A 25 -0.84 -8.24 9.97
CA VAL A 25 -2.25 -8.29 9.57
C VAL A 25 -2.40 -8.89 8.17
N VAL A 26 -1.55 -8.49 7.23
CA VAL A 26 -1.58 -8.99 5.86
C VAL A 26 -1.20 -10.45 5.81
N PHE A 27 -0.16 -10.84 6.54
CA PHE A 27 0.24 -12.23 6.69
C PHE A 27 -0.88 -13.10 7.27
N LEU A 28 -1.59 -12.61 8.29
CA LEU A 28 -2.77 -13.30 8.84
C LEU A 28 -3.89 -13.39 7.80
N LEU A 29 -4.18 -12.31 7.06
CA LEU A 29 -5.19 -12.32 5.99
C LEU A 29 -4.86 -13.33 4.90
N MET A 30 -3.58 -13.50 4.56
CA MET A 30 -3.11 -14.51 3.59
C MET A 30 -3.28 -15.95 4.08
N ILE A 31 -3.31 -16.18 5.40
CA ILE A 31 -3.55 -17.52 5.96
C ILE A 31 -5.06 -17.79 6.12
N VAL A 32 -5.80 -16.76 6.56
CA VAL A 32 -7.22 -16.88 6.93
C VAL A 32 -8.15 -16.82 5.73
N ARG A 33 -7.85 -16.00 4.71
CA ARG A 33 -8.76 -15.79 3.58
C ARG A 33 -8.62 -16.91 2.54
N SER A 34 -9.75 -17.42 2.06
CA SER A 34 -9.74 -18.37 0.94
C SER A 34 -9.25 -17.70 -0.35
N PRO A 35 -8.48 -18.41 -1.20
CA PRO A 35 -8.01 -17.89 -2.47
C PRO A 35 -9.13 -17.38 -3.39
N ASP A 36 -10.30 -18.03 -3.39
CA ASP A 36 -11.46 -17.60 -4.18
C ASP A 36 -12.02 -16.24 -3.72
N GLY A 37 -11.99 -15.98 -2.41
CA GLY A 37 -12.39 -14.69 -1.86
C GLY A 37 -11.44 -13.56 -2.27
N VAL A 38 -10.16 -13.86 -2.50
CA VAL A 38 -9.18 -12.89 -2.99
C VAL A 38 -9.33 -12.68 -4.50
N ARG A 39 -9.54 -13.76 -5.27
CA ARG A 39 -9.77 -13.68 -6.73
C ARG A 39 -10.99 -12.83 -7.08
N THR A 40 -12.12 -13.08 -6.43
CA THR A 40 -13.35 -12.28 -6.62
C THR A 40 -13.16 -10.81 -6.25
N SER A 41 -12.35 -10.51 -5.24
CA SER A 41 -11.97 -9.14 -4.85
C SER A 41 -11.13 -8.44 -5.92
N ILE A 42 -10.24 -9.18 -6.59
CA ILE A 42 -9.41 -8.67 -7.68
C ILE A 42 -10.27 -8.48 -8.93
N GLU A 43 -11.07 -9.47 -9.30
CA GLU A 43 -11.98 -9.40 -10.45
C GLU A 43 -12.97 -8.23 -10.34
N SER A 44 -13.53 -7.99 -9.16
CA SER A 44 -14.38 -6.83 -8.92
C SER A 44 -13.61 -5.51 -9.06
N GLU A 45 -12.36 -5.43 -8.56
CA GLU A 45 -11.51 -4.25 -8.74
C GLU A 45 -11.19 -3.99 -10.23
N LEU A 46 -10.84 -5.03 -10.98
CA LEU A 46 -10.64 -4.94 -12.43
C LEU A 46 -11.92 -4.52 -13.15
N LYS A 47 -13.07 -5.14 -12.81
CA LYS A 47 -14.38 -4.79 -13.39
C LYS A 47 -14.72 -3.33 -13.18
N HIS A 48 -14.50 -2.82 -11.97
CA HIS A 48 -14.75 -1.43 -11.66
C HIS A 48 -13.75 -0.51 -12.39
N ALA A 49 -12.49 -0.93 -12.57
CA ALA A 49 -11.50 -0.18 -13.35
C ALA A 49 -11.94 -0.06 -14.83
N MET A 50 -12.57 -1.09 -15.40
CA MET A 50 -13.13 -1.05 -16.77
C MET A 50 -14.13 0.10 -16.95
N VAL A 51 -15.00 0.29 -15.96
CA VAL A 51 -16.05 1.32 -16.00
C VAL A 51 -15.46 2.73 -15.99
N MET A 52 -14.27 2.90 -15.40
CA MET A 52 -13.65 4.22 -15.25
C MET A 52 -12.65 4.57 -16.36
N LEU A 53 -11.83 3.61 -16.81
CA LEU A 53 -10.72 3.85 -17.75
C LEU A 53 -11.13 3.67 -19.22
N GLY A 54 -12.24 2.99 -19.50
CA GLY A 54 -12.58 2.53 -20.84
C GLY A 54 -11.83 1.25 -21.22
N THR A 55 -12.33 0.55 -22.25
CA THR A 55 -11.88 -0.82 -22.61
C THR A 55 -10.45 -0.88 -23.12
N GLU A 56 -9.98 0.16 -23.82
CA GLU A 56 -8.65 0.19 -24.44
C GLU A 56 -7.54 0.45 -23.42
N GLU A 57 -7.70 1.48 -22.57
CA GLU A 57 -6.75 1.81 -21.49
C GLU A 57 -6.64 0.68 -20.47
N GLN A 58 -7.75 -0.02 -20.21
CA GLN A 58 -7.75 -1.19 -19.33
C GLN A 58 -6.92 -2.35 -19.92
N HIS A 59 -7.06 -2.66 -21.21
CA HIS A 59 -6.27 -3.73 -21.82
C HIS A 59 -4.77 -3.40 -21.74
N GLN A 60 -4.40 -2.13 -21.93
CA GLN A 60 -3.03 -1.66 -21.72
C GLN A 60 -2.59 -1.79 -20.26
N LEU A 61 -3.45 -1.41 -19.30
CA LEU A 61 -3.18 -1.52 -17.87
C LEU A 61 -2.95 -2.97 -17.44
N GLU A 62 -3.81 -3.90 -17.88
CA GLU A 62 -3.69 -5.32 -17.59
C GLU A 62 -2.43 -5.92 -18.22
N THR A 63 -2.13 -5.57 -19.47
CA THR A 63 -0.93 -6.06 -20.17
C THR A 63 0.33 -5.60 -19.46
N ARG A 64 0.40 -4.31 -19.08
CA ARG A 64 1.52 -3.74 -18.30
C ARG A 64 1.63 -4.38 -16.92
N THR A 65 0.50 -4.61 -16.26
CA THR A 65 0.45 -5.27 -14.94
C THR A 65 0.98 -6.70 -15.02
N LYS A 66 0.53 -7.48 -16.00
CA LYS A 66 1.00 -8.87 -16.22
C LYS A 66 2.49 -8.91 -16.55
N ALA A 67 2.97 -8.04 -17.43
CA ALA A 67 4.39 -7.97 -17.79
C ALA A 67 5.27 -7.62 -16.57
N ARG A 68 4.87 -6.62 -15.78
CA ARG A 68 5.59 -6.24 -14.56
C ARG A 68 5.57 -7.34 -13.53
N PHE A 69 4.42 -7.94 -13.29
CA PHE A 69 4.27 -9.04 -12.36
C PHE A 69 5.18 -10.23 -12.74
N GLN A 70 5.19 -10.62 -14.01
CA GLN A 70 6.08 -11.66 -14.51
C GLN A 70 7.56 -11.32 -14.24
N SER A 71 7.97 -10.10 -14.60
CA SER A 71 9.36 -9.66 -14.42
C SER A 71 9.79 -9.56 -12.95
N TRP A 72 8.90 -9.08 -12.07
CA TRP A 72 9.22 -8.81 -10.66
C TRP A 72 9.14 -10.06 -9.79
N ILE A 73 8.25 -11.00 -10.10
CA ILE A 73 7.93 -12.14 -9.23
C ILE A 73 8.50 -13.45 -9.77
N TYR A 74 8.42 -13.69 -11.07
CA TYR A 74 8.87 -14.95 -11.68
C TYR A 74 10.32 -14.85 -12.18
N ASP A 75 10.63 -13.82 -12.98
CA ASP A 75 11.95 -13.67 -13.60
C ASP A 75 13.03 -13.28 -12.58
N SER A 76 12.63 -12.66 -11.47
CA SER A 76 13.52 -12.38 -10.33
C SER A 76 13.97 -13.63 -9.57
N GLY A 77 13.41 -14.81 -9.87
CA GLY A 77 13.67 -16.05 -9.15
C GLY A 77 13.08 -16.10 -7.74
N PHE A 78 12.38 -15.04 -7.30
CA PHE A 78 11.78 -14.96 -5.97
C PHE A 78 10.68 -16.01 -5.78
N TYR A 79 9.74 -16.11 -6.71
CA TYR A 79 8.66 -17.11 -6.62
C TYR A 79 9.17 -18.55 -6.75
N PRO A 80 10.06 -18.91 -7.70
CA PRO A 80 10.70 -20.23 -7.71
C PRO A 80 11.45 -20.55 -6.41
N GLY A 81 12.14 -19.58 -5.81
CA GLY A 81 12.83 -19.74 -4.53
C GLY A 81 11.88 -19.95 -3.35
N LEU A 82 10.79 -19.16 -3.30
CA LEU A 82 9.74 -19.28 -2.30
C LEU A 82 9.01 -20.62 -2.41
N TYR A 83 8.66 -21.03 -3.63
CA TYR A 83 8.02 -22.30 -3.92
C TYR A 83 8.90 -23.47 -3.48
N LYS A 84 10.20 -23.46 -3.83
CA LYS A 84 11.16 -24.49 -3.42
C LYS A 84 11.42 -24.53 -1.91
N ALA A 85 11.40 -23.38 -1.24
CA ALA A 85 11.58 -23.31 0.22
C ALA A 85 10.35 -23.78 1.01
N LEU A 86 9.16 -23.62 0.42
CA LEU A 86 7.88 -23.93 1.06
C LEU A 86 7.26 -25.24 0.56
N GLU A 87 7.86 -25.92 -0.43
CA GLU A 87 7.38 -27.19 -0.99
C GLU A 87 7.20 -28.21 0.14
N PRO A 88 5.95 -28.49 0.58
CA PRO A 88 5.74 -29.48 1.60
C PRO A 88 5.96 -30.84 0.95
N LYS A 89 7.02 -31.57 1.36
CA LYS A 89 7.15 -33.00 1.05
C LYS A 89 5.80 -33.64 1.35
N ARG A 90 5.17 -34.29 0.36
CA ARG A 90 3.92 -35.06 0.51
C ARG A 90 4.06 -35.97 1.73
N GLN A 91 3.58 -35.53 2.90
CA GLN A 91 3.61 -36.29 4.13
C GLN A 91 2.20 -36.80 4.37
N THR A 92 1.83 -37.80 3.57
CA THR A 92 0.51 -38.44 3.58
C THR A 92 0.31 -39.38 4.80
N GLU A 93 1.25 -39.46 5.74
CA GLU A 93 1.24 -40.55 6.74
C GLU A 93 1.29 -40.12 8.23
N GLY A 94 1.35 -38.82 8.55
CA GLY A 94 1.50 -38.36 9.96
C GLY A 94 0.33 -37.56 10.55
N MET A 95 -0.69 -37.26 9.75
CA MET A 95 -1.72 -36.25 10.08
C MET A 95 -2.80 -36.74 11.07
N ALA A 96 -2.99 -38.06 11.20
CA ALA A 96 -4.00 -38.63 12.09
C ALA A 96 -3.65 -38.47 13.58
N GLU A 97 -2.37 -38.36 13.94
CA GLU A 97 -1.93 -38.33 15.33
C GLU A 97 -1.96 -36.92 15.93
N TRP A 98 -1.67 -35.89 15.12
CA TRP A 98 -1.68 -34.47 15.52
C TRP A 98 -3.07 -33.85 15.66
N GLN A 99 -4.08 -34.41 14.98
CA GLN A 99 -5.47 -33.97 15.07
C GLN A 99 -6.11 -34.25 16.45
N SER A 100 -5.52 -35.17 17.23
CA SER A 100 -6.01 -35.56 18.57
C SER A 100 -5.58 -34.63 19.70
N LYS A 101 -4.60 -33.74 19.47
CA LYS A 101 -4.01 -32.87 20.51
C LYS A 101 -4.25 -31.40 20.24
N GLY A 102 -5.51 -30.97 20.36
CA GLY A 102 -5.90 -29.61 20.80
C GLY A 102 -5.22 -28.39 20.15
N SER A 103 -4.70 -28.51 18.93
CA SER A 103 -4.02 -27.45 18.20
C SER A 103 -4.96 -26.93 17.11
N PHE A 104 -5.14 -25.62 17.08
CA PHE A 104 -5.93 -24.84 16.12
C PHE A 104 -6.09 -25.51 14.73
N GLY A 105 -7.26 -26.10 14.48
CA GLY A 105 -7.59 -26.86 13.25
C GLY A 105 -7.54 -26.09 11.92
N PHE A 106 -7.12 -24.81 11.92
CA PHE A 106 -6.83 -24.05 10.70
C PHE A 106 -5.38 -24.21 10.21
N LEU A 107 -4.49 -24.75 11.04
CA LEU A 107 -3.06 -24.95 10.73
C LEU A 107 -2.72 -26.37 10.26
N SER A 108 -3.64 -27.33 10.30
CA SER A 108 -3.28 -28.74 10.06
C SER A 108 -3.20 -29.10 8.58
N GLU A 109 -4.05 -28.56 7.69
CA GLU A 109 -4.04 -28.99 6.28
C GLU A 109 -4.07 -27.78 5.31
N GLY A 110 -2.93 -27.53 4.66
CA GLY A 110 -2.86 -26.66 3.48
C GLY A 110 -2.69 -25.16 3.71
N TRP A 111 -2.36 -24.69 4.93
CA TRP A 111 -2.10 -23.26 5.15
C TRP A 111 -0.90 -22.73 4.35
N ILE A 112 0.11 -23.57 4.12
CA ILE A 112 1.29 -23.25 3.29
C ILE A 112 0.88 -23.07 1.82
N TRP A 113 0.02 -23.97 1.31
CA TRP A 113 -0.54 -23.87 -0.03
C TRP A 113 -1.42 -22.62 -0.19
N ARG A 114 -2.28 -22.34 0.79
CA ARG A 114 -3.09 -21.10 0.82
C ARG A 114 -2.20 -19.86 0.86
N LEU A 115 -1.12 -19.88 1.64
CA LEU A 115 -0.16 -18.78 1.70
C LEU A 115 0.53 -18.55 0.36
N LEU A 116 0.99 -19.62 -0.31
CA LEU A 116 1.62 -19.54 -1.64
C LEU A 116 0.65 -19.00 -2.70
N GLU A 117 -0.59 -19.50 -2.75
CA GLU A 117 -1.61 -19.03 -3.68
C GLU A 117 -2.01 -17.57 -3.41
N ASN A 118 -2.28 -17.25 -2.14
CA ASN A 118 -2.62 -15.89 -1.75
C ASN A 118 -1.44 -14.94 -1.98
N PHE A 119 -0.20 -15.38 -1.80
CA PHE A 119 0.98 -14.55 -2.08
C PHE A 119 1.00 -14.07 -3.52
N GLN A 120 0.76 -14.99 -4.46
CA GLN A 120 0.68 -14.65 -5.88
C GLN A 120 -0.44 -13.65 -6.15
N LEU A 121 -1.62 -13.86 -5.55
CA LEU A 121 -2.78 -12.98 -5.74
C LEU A 121 -2.56 -11.58 -5.14
N TYR A 122 -2.01 -11.49 -3.92
CA TYR A 122 -1.69 -10.21 -3.29
C TYR A 122 -0.56 -9.47 -4.02
N ALA A 123 0.46 -10.19 -4.50
CA ALA A 123 1.52 -9.60 -5.31
C ALA A 123 0.99 -9.05 -6.65
N TYR A 124 0.05 -9.76 -7.29
CA TYR A 124 -0.65 -9.26 -8.47
C TYR A 124 -1.48 -8.01 -8.14
N GLN A 125 -2.25 -8.01 -7.05
CA GLN A 125 -3.03 -6.86 -6.59
C GLN A 125 -2.15 -5.62 -6.35
N ILE A 126 -1.01 -5.77 -5.67
CA ILE A 126 -0.06 -4.67 -5.44
C ILE A 126 0.48 -4.14 -6.76
N THR A 127 0.86 -5.03 -7.68
CA THR A 127 1.39 -4.65 -9.00
C THR A 127 0.33 -3.89 -9.82
N HIS A 128 -0.92 -4.34 -9.79
CA HIS A 128 -2.05 -3.67 -10.42
C HIS A 128 -2.24 -2.26 -9.86
N ARG A 129 -2.29 -2.10 -8.53
CA ARG A 129 -2.49 -0.81 -7.87
C ARG A 129 -1.34 0.17 -8.08
N LEU A 130 -0.10 -0.33 -8.15
CA LEU A 130 1.05 0.50 -8.51
C LEU A 130 0.97 1.00 -9.95
N THR A 131 0.57 0.13 -10.89
CA THR A 131 0.41 0.52 -12.30
C THR A 131 -0.75 1.50 -12.48
N LEU A 132 -1.86 1.30 -11.75
CA LEU A 132 -2.98 2.24 -11.71
C LEU A 132 -2.57 3.60 -11.11
N MET A 133 -1.79 3.59 -10.03
CA MET A 133 -1.25 4.82 -9.43
C MET A 133 -0.35 5.59 -10.40
N GLU A 134 0.51 4.89 -11.15
CA GLU A 134 1.35 5.52 -12.17
C GLU A 134 0.54 6.15 -13.30
N PHE A 135 -0.50 5.47 -13.78
CA PHE A 135 -1.43 6.03 -14.76
C PHE A 135 -2.05 7.35 -14.26
N TRP A 136 -2.55 7.35 -13.02
CA TRP A 136 -3.12 8.55 -12.41
C TRP A 136 -2.08 9.64 -12.16
N MET A 137 -0.87 9.26 -11.77
CA MET A 137 0.23 10.20 -11.54
C MET A 137 0.59 10.93 -12.83
N LEU A 138 0.70 10.22 -13.96
CA LEU A 138 0.97 10.82 -15.27
C LEU A 138 -0.19 11.72 -15.71
N THR A 139 -1.43 11.28 -15.54
CA THR A 139 -2.63 12.03 -15.91
C THR A 139 -2.78 13.33 -15.10
N MET A 140 -2.49 13.27 -13.79
CA MET A 140 -2.65 14.39 -12.86
C MET A 140 -1.39 15.27 -12.74
N LEU A 141 -0.29 14.90 -13.41
CA LEU A 141 0.99 15.60 -13.31
C LEU A 141 0.87 17.12 -13.56
N PRO A 142 0.18 17.60 -14.61
CA PRO A 142 0.04 19.04 -14.84
C PRO A 142 -0.65 19.77 -13.69
N MET A 143 -1.71 19.17 -13.13
CA MET A 143 -2.43 19.71 -11.98
C MET A 143 -1.54 19.73 -10.72
N MET A 144 -0.83 18.64 -10.44
CA MET A 144 0.08 18.56 -9.29
C MET A 144 1.14 19.66 -9.36
N VAL A 145 1.73 19.88 -10.54
CA VAL A 145 2.68 20.97 -10.77
C VAL A 145 2.04 22.33 -10.50
N ALA A 146 0.83 22.59 -11.01
CA ALA A 146 0.13 23.87 -10.78
C ALA A 146 -0.12 24.14 -9.28
N VAL A 147 -0.56 23.12 -8.53
CA VAL A 147 -0.81 23.21 -7.09
C VAL A 147 0.48 23.48 -6.32
N ILE A 148 1.57 22.79 -6.65
CA ILE A 148 2.89 22.98 -6.03
C ILE A 148 3.44 24.38 -6.33
N MET A 149 3.34 24.83 -7.59
CA MET A 149 3.74 26.18 -8.01
C MET A 149 2.96 27.26 -7.28
N THR A 150 1.67 27.05 -7.02
CA THR A 150 0.85 27.97 -6.22
C THR A 150 1.43 28.13 -4.80
N GLY A 151 1.88 27.04 -4.19
CA GLY A 151 2.57 27.07 -2.89
C GLY A 151 3.89 27.83 -2.94
N TYR A 152 4.68 27.62 -4.00
CA TYR A 152 5.93 28.35 -4.25
C TYR A 152 5.72 29.86 -4.41
N TYR A 153 4.75 30.29 -5.22
CA TYR A 153 4.44 31.72 -5.38
C TYR A 153 3.90 32.34 -4.08
N THR A 154 3.11 31.59 -3.30
CA THR A 154 2.64 32.03 -1.98
C THR A 154 3.81 32.27 -1.03
N TRP A 155 4.81 31.38 -1.04
CA TRP A 155 6.04 31.58 -0.28
C TRP A 155 6.78 32.84 -0.72
N ARG A 156 6.96 33.06 -2.04
CA ARG A 156 7.57 34.27 -2.59
C ARG A 156 6.86 35.54 -2.12
N ILE A 157 5.52 35.56 -2.13
CA ILE A 157 4.72 36.71 -1.65
C ILE A 157 4.96 36.96 -0.16
N LYS A 158 4.96 35.91 0.67
CA LYS A 158 5.20 36.03 2.11
C LYS A 158 6.60 36.54 2.45
N GLN A 159 7.60 36.33 1.58
CA GLN A 159 8.94 36.91 1.79
C GLN A 159 8.90 38.44 1.88
N TYR A 160 7.99 39.11 1.18
CA TYR A 160 7.86 40.58 1.19
C TYR A 160 6.99 41.13 2.33
N GLN A 161 6.22 40.29 3.03
CA GLN A 161 5.34 40.71 4.13
C GLN A 161 6.06 40.60 5.48
N LEU A 162 6.08 41.63 6.33
CA LEU A 162 6.78 41.63 7.64
C LEU A 162 6.21 40.66 8.70
N VAL A 163 5.39 39.69 8.30
CA VAL A 163 4.77 38.70 9.19
C VAL A 163 5.78 37.62 9.57
N ALA A 164 5.83 37.29 10.87
CA ALA A 164 6.69 36.23 11.40
C ALA A 164 6.32 34.86 10.81
N ALA A 165 7.34 34.08 10.45
CA ALA A 165 7.13 32.73 9.92
C ALA A 165 6.64 31.78 11.01
N SER A 166 5.55 31.05 10.75
CA SER A 166 5.01 30.05 11.68
C SER A 166 5.56 28.65 11.36
N THR A 167 6.62 28.26 12.07
CA THR A 167 7.27 26.93 12.00
C THR A 167 6.31 25.78 12.37
N THR A 168 5.23 26.07 13.11
CA THR A 168 4.23 25.09 13.54
C THR A 168 3.44 24.52 12.37
N HIS A 169 3.06 25.34 11.38
CA HIS A 169 2.29 24.88 10.23
C HIS A 169 3.10 23.93 9.34
N VAL A 170 4.38 24.22 9.09
CA VAL A 170 5.25 23.32 8.31
C VAL A 170 5.35 21.94 8.98
N ARG A 171 5.53 21.90 10.30
CA ARG A 171 5.59 20.64 11.06
C ARG A 171 4.26 19.86 10.99
N LEU A 172 3.13 20.55 10.98
CA LEU A 172 1.82 19.93 10.81
C LEU A 172 1.68 19.30 9.42
N TRP A 173 2.01 20.04 8.36
CA TRP A 173 1.90 19.53 6.99
C TRP A 173 2.90 18.42 6.68
N LEU A 174 4.09 18.44 7.29
CA LEU A 174 5.00 17.29 7.24
C LEU A 174 4.39 16.04 7.87
N LYS A 175 3.70 16.17 9.02
CA LYS A 175 2.98 15.04 9.63
C LYS A 175 1.82 14.58 8.75
N ALA A 176 1.09 15.51 8.11
CA ALA A 176 0.04 15.19 7.15
C ALA A 176 0.59 14.41 5.95
N LEU A 177 1.74 14.82 5.40
CA LEU A 177 2.42 14.09 4.32
C LEU A 177 2.78 12.66 4.74
N TRP A 178 3.33 12.48 5.94
CA TRP A 178 3.60 11.14 6.48
C TRP A 178 2.33 10.30 6.65
N MET A 179 1.22 10.91 7.07
CA MET A 179 -0.07 10.24 7.15
C MET A 179 -0.60 9.83 5.77
N VAL A 180 -0.41 10.66 4.74
CA VAL A 180 -0.80 10.31 3.35
C VAL A 180 0.03 9.15 2.82
N LEU A 181 1.35 9.13 3.07
CA LEU A 181 2.22 8.00 2.70
C LEU A 181 1.83 6.71 3.43
N PHE A 182 1.43 6.84 4.69
CA PHE A 182 0.90 5.72 5.45
C PHE A 182 -0.42 5.19 4.84
N LEU A 183 -1.36 6.08 4.51
CA LEU A 183 -2.62 5.71 3.84
C LEU A 183 -2.37 5.07 2.47
N PHE A 184 -1.36 5.53 1.73
CA PHE A 184 -0.94 4.89 0.48
C PHE A 184 -0.46 3.45 0.71
N SER A 185 0.32 3.22 1.75
CA SER A 185 0.77 1.86 2.11
C SER A 185 -0.40 0.96 2.49
N VAL A 186 -1.37 1.48 3.24
CA VAL A 186 -2.62 0.75 3.55
C VAL A 186 -3.38 0.43 2.27
N TYR A 187 -3.54 1.40 1.37
CA TYR A 187 -4.17 1.20 0.08
C TYR A 187 -3.49 0.12 -0.76
N LEU A 188 -2.16 -0.02 -0.75
CA LEU A 188 -1.52 -1.05 -1.56
C LEU A 188 -1.84 -2.47 -1.06
N ILE A 189 -1.86 -2.67 0.26
CA ILE A 189 -1.80 -4.01 0.84
C ILE A 189 -3.18 -4.50 1.32
N THR A 190 -4.06 -3.60 1.75
CA THR A 190 -5.40 -3.98 2.21
C THR A 190 -6.20 -4.56 1.04
N PRO A 191 -6.87 -5.71 1.18
CA PRO A 191 -7.74 -6.21 0.12
C PRO A 191 -8.85 -5.19 -0.24
N ASN A 192 -9.49 -5.33 -1.40
CA ASN A 192 -10.57 -4.42 -1.78
C ASN A 192 -11.80 -4.58 -0.84
N ILE A 193 -11.82 -3.83 0.26
CA ILE A 193 -12.93 -3.77 1.23
C ILE A 193 -13.93 -2.68 0.83
N PHE A 194 -13.46 -1.63 0.15
CA PHE A 194 -14.25 -0.45 -0.19
C PHE A 194 -14.97 -0.55 -1.56
N GLY A 195 -14.84 -1.69 -2.25
CA GLY A 195 -15.52 -2.00 -3.50
C GLY A 195 -15.22 -0.98 -4.61
N TYR A 196 -16.26 -0.29 -5.07
CA TYR A 196 -16.19 0.71 -6.14
C TYR A 196 -15.30 1.91 -5.79
N TYR A 197 -15.25 2.33 -4.52
CA TYR A 197 -14.53 3.55 -4.12
C TYR A 197 -13.00 3.39 -4.16
N THR A 198 -12.49 2.16 -4.16
CA THR A 198 -11.06 1.85 -4.17
C THR A 198 -10.33 2.41 -5.40
N ILE A 199 -11.04 2.64 -6.50
CA ILE A 199 -10.45 3.18 -7.74
C ILE A 199 -10.17 4.68 -7.65
N TYR A 200 -10.91 5.40 -6.82
CA TYR A 200 -10.67 6.83 -6.58
C TYR A 200 -9.57 7.07 -5.54
N ALA A 201 -9.05 6.03 -4.90
CA ALA A 201 -7.98 6.19 -3.92
C ALA A 201 -6.70 6.80 -4.54
N PRO A 202 -6.19 6.34 -5.70
CA PRO A 202 -5.05 6.97 -6.37
C PRO A 202 -5.19 8.48 -6.61
N PRO A 203 -6.23 9.00 -7.29
CA PRO A 203 -6.34 10.44 -7.53
C PRO A 203 -6.49 11.25 -6.23
N VAL A 204 -7.23 10.74 -5.24
CA VAL A 204 -7.37 11.42 -3.93
C VAL A 204 -6.04 11.52 -3.20
N LEU A 205 -5.27 10.42 -3.15
CA LEU A 205 -3.96 10.40 -2.51
C LEU A 205 -2.99 11.37 -3.19
N LEU A 206 -2.98 11.43 -4.54
CA LEU A 206 -2.12 12.34 -5.30
C LEU A 206 -2.46 13.82 -5.02
N VAL A 207 -3.75 14.16 -4.94
CA VAL A 207 -4.19 15.52 -4.55
C VAL A 207 -3.72 15.88 -3.15
N LEU A 208 -3.88 14.96 -2.18
CA LEU A 208 -3.43 15.19 -0.81
C LEU A 208 -1.91 15.37 -0.72
N VAL A 209 -1.14 14.63 -1.51
CA VAL A 209 0.31 14.82 -1.63
C VAL A 209 0.63 16.20 -2.20
N ALA A 210 0.02 16.58 -3.32
CA ALA A 210 0.27 17.87 -3.96
C ALA A 210 -0.10 19.06 -3.05
N LEU A 211 -1.24 18.98 -2.36
CA LEU A 211 -1.67 19.98 -1.37
C LEU A 211 -0.70 20.05 -0.19
N SER A 212 -0.30 18.91 0.36
CA SER A 212 0.66 18.86 1.47
C SER A 212 1.99 19.51 1.07
N MET A 213 2.51 19.18 -0.12
CA MET A 213 3.73 19.80 -0.65
C MET A 213 3.58 21.31 -0.85
N SER A 214 2.48 21.75 -1.47
CA SER A 214 2.17 23.17 -1.67
C SER A 214 2.11 23.95 -0.35
N LEU A 215 1.46 23.37 0.66
CA LEU A 215 1.30 24.01 1.97
C LEU A 215 2.58 23.98 2.80
N ILE A 216 3.41 22.95 2.66
CA ILE A 216 4.78 22.91 3.20
C ILE A 216 5.59 24.06 2.59
N LEU A 217 5.63 24.17 1.25
CA LEU A 217 6.32 25.23 0.52
C LEU A 217 5.86 26.61 0.95
N SER A 218 4.55 26.84 0.96
CA SER A 218 3.95 28.14 1.31
C SER A 218 4.27 28.65 2.72
N ASN A 219 4.68 27.76 3.63
CA ASN A 219 4.92 28.09 5.03
C ASN A 219 6.39 27.96 5.45
N PHE A 220 7.30 27.60 4.53
CA PHE A 220 8.73 27.59 4.81
C PHE A 220 9.18 28.97 5.27
N SER A 221 9.95 29.01 6.37
CA SER A 221 10.36 30.25 7.01
C SER A 221 11.24 31.09 6.08
N LYS A 222 11.13 32.42 6.22
CA LYS A 222 12.09 33.34 5.63
C LYS A 222 13.48 32.96 6.12
N GLN A 223 14.41 32.75 5.19
CA GLN A 223 15.82 32.90 5.52
C GLN A 223 16.02 34.42 5.62
N ALA A 224 16.23 34.89 6.85
CA ALA A 224 16.66 36.26 7.12
C ALA A 224 18.10 36.45 6.63
#